data_AF-A0A2P2CDL4-F1
#
_entry.id   AF-A0A2P2CDL4-F1
#
_cell.length_a   1.000
_cell.length_b   1.000
_cell.length_c   1.000
_cell.angle_alpha   90.00
_cell.angle_beta   90.00
_cell.angle_gamma   90.00
#
_symmetry.space_group_name_H-M   'P 1'
#
loop_
_entity.id
_entity.type
_entity.pdbx_description
1 polymer ?
#
loop_
_entity_poly.entity_id
_entity_poly.type
_entity_poly.pdbx_seq_one_letter_code
_entity_poly.pdbx_strand_id
1 'polypeptide(L)'
;MEHLTPTLISWASILEDTTRAQAEQTAEMPFIHPHVALMPDAHLGLGATVGSVIPTLGAIIPAAVGVDIGCGMIAVRTQYATHDLPGDRAPSATGSRSSTSPSLGSCARAWTCRTATWPT
;
A
#
# COMPACT_ATOMS: atom_id res chain seq x y z
N MET A 1 -15.23 -2.95 10.46
CA MET A 1 -14.73 -1.60 10.81
C MET A 1 -15.01 -1.40 12.27
N GLU A 2 -13.97 -1.17 13.05
CA GLU A 2 -14.01 -0.97 14.49
C GLU A 2 -13.32 0.37 14.81
N HIS A 3 -13.96 1.20 15.65
CA HIS A 3 -13.33 2.40 16.19
C HIS A 3 -12.60 2.02 17.47
N LEU A 4 -11.27 1.98 17.43
CA LEU A 4 -10.44 1.66 18.59
C LEU A 4 -10.30 2.87 19.51
N THR A 5 -10.17 4.07 18.92
CA THR A 5 -10.19 5.36 19.61
C THR A 5 -10.92 6.39 18.72
N PRO A 6 -11.19 7.62 19.20
CA PRO A 6 -11.76 8.67 18.34
C PRO A 6 -10.91 9.01 17.11
N THR A 7 -9.59 8.77 17.17
CA THR A 7 -8.61 9.08 16.11
C THR A 7 -8.01 7.81 15.49
N LEU A 8 -8.53 6.61 15.77
CA LEU A 8 -8.02 5.35 15.23
C LEU A 8 -9.16 4.40 14.82
N ILE A 9 -9.17 4.02 13.55
CA ILE A 9 -10.15 3.09 12.97
C ILE A 9 -9.44 1.87 12.40
N SER A 10 -9.99 0.68 12.64
CA SER A 10 -9.42 -0.59 12.15
C SER A 10 -10.39 -1.37 11.26
N TRP A 11 -9.86 -1.93 10.17
CA TRP A 11 -10.51 -2.95 9.33
C TRP A 11 -9.89 -4.35 9.48
N ALA A 12 -8.88 -4.51 10.32
CA ALA A 12 -8.30 -5.81 10.63
C ALA A 12 -9.28 -6.66 11.46
N SER A 13 -9.47 -7.92 11.07
CA SER A 13 -10.24 -8.90 11.83
C SER A 13 -9.45 -9.46 13.01
N ILE A 14 -8.12 -9.48 12.89
CA ILE A 14 -7.18 -9.94 13.91
C ILE A 14 -6.09 -8.89 13.98
N LEU A 15 -5.86 -8.32 15.16
CA LEU A 15 -4.86 -7.29 15.38
C LEU A 15 -4.04 -7.66 16.63
N GLU A 16 -2.73 -7.76 16.47
CA GLU A 16 -1.82 -8.02 17.59
C GLU A 16 -1.73 -6.80 18.51
N ASP A 17 -1.59 -7.02 19.81
CA ASP A 17 -1.52 -5.95 20.81
C ASP A 17 -0.39 -4.96 20.56
N THR A 18 0.76 -5.44 20.07
CA THR A 18 1.92 -4.61 19.70
C THR A 18 1.61 -3.69 18.51
N THR A 19 0.88 -4.20 17.52
CA THR A 19 0.43 -3.43 16.35
C THR A 19 -0.59 -2.38 16.78
N ARG A 20 -1.54 -2.76 17.65
CA ARG A 20 -2.54 -1.86 18.22
C ARG A 20 -1.88 -0.70 18.97
N ALA A 21 -0.96 -1.01 19.88
CA ALA A 21 -0.25 0.01 20.67
C ALA A 21 0.53 0.99 19.78
N GLN A 22 1.25 0.49 18.75
CA GLN A 22 1.96 1.35 17.81
C GLN A 22 1.01 2.29 17.04
N ALA A 23 -0.15 1.78 16.62
CA ALA A 23 -1.16 2.57 15.93
C ALA A 23 -1.79 3.64 16.85
N GLU A 24 -2.06 3.31 18.12
CA GLU A 24 -2.57 4.25 19.12
C GLU A 24 -1.57 5.39 19.37
N GLN A 25 -0.29 5.07 19.59
CA GLN A 25 0.76 6.08 19.73
C GLN A 25 0.87 7.02 18.52
N THR A 26 0.70 6.47 17.31
CA THR A 26 0.69 7.25 16.08
C THR A 26 -0.54 8.16 16.04
N ALA A 27 -1.72 7.66 16.38
CA ALA A 27 -2.99 8.39 16.35
C ALA A 27 -3.08 9.53 17.39
N GLU A 28 -2.23 9.52 18.41
CA GLU A 28 -2.13 10.58 19.44
C GLU A 28 -1.24 11.76 19.02
N MET A 29 -0.50 11.65 17.91
CA MET A 29 0.38 12.72 17.47
C MET A 29 -0.40 13.99 17.07
N PRO A 30 0.08 15.20 17.44
CA PRO A 30 -0.72 16.43 17.39
C PRO A 30 -1.03 16.93 15.97
N PHE A 31 -0.30 16.44 14.97
CA PHE A 31 -0.48 16.78 13.56
C PHE A 31 -1.29 15.72 12.80
N ILE A 32 -1.82 14.69 13.47
CA ILE A 32 -2.69 13.69 12.85
C ILE A 32 -4.12 14.21 12.79
N HIS A 33 -4.67 14.23 11.57
CA HIS A 33 -6.05 14.64 11.36
C HIS A 33 -6.58 14.10 10.02
N PRO A 34 -7.79 13.51 9.95
CA PRO A 34 -8.75 13.36 11.04
C PRO A 34 -8.49 12.15 11.95
N HIS A 35 -7.99 11.05 11.42
CA HIS A 35 -7.74 9.80 12.15
C HIS A 35 -6.77 8.89 11.37
N VAL A 36 -6.08 7.99 12.07
CA VAL A 36 -5.34 6.87 11.47
C VAL A 36 -6.32 5.76 11.09
N ALA A 37 -6.10 5.12 9.94
CA ALA A 37 -6.87 3.97 9.50
C ALA A 37 -5.96 2.74 9.28
N LEU A 38 -6.30 1.60 9.90
CA LEU A 38 -5.61 0.33 9.70
C LEU A 38 -6.34 -0.53 8.67
N MET A 39 -5.60 -0.99 7.66
CA MET A 39 -6.05 -1.95 6.66
C MET A 39 -6.12 -3.38 7.24
N PRO A 40 -6.81 -4.32 6.56
CA PRO A 40 -6.94 -5.69 7.05
C PRO A 40 -5.63 -6.48 7.23
N ASP A 41 -4.57 -6.06 6.55
CA ASP A 41 -3.22 -6.63 6.60
C ASP A 41 -2.28 -5.88 7.58
N ALA A 42 -2.84 -5.02 8.44
CA ALA A 42 -2.06 -4.22 9.37
C ALA A 42 -1.26 -5.09 10.34
N HIS A 43 0.02 -4.77 10.48
CA HIS A 43 0.94 -5.46 11.38
C HIS A 43 2.05 -4.52 11.86
N LEU A 44 2.81 -4.97 12.86
CA LEU A 44 3.90 -4.23 13.46
C LEU A 44 4.93 -3.84 12.39
N GLY A 45 5.26 -2.55 12.34
CA GLY A 45 6.29 -2.03 11.44
C GLY A 45 7.41 -1.30 12.17
N LEU A 46 8.42 -0.87 11.43
CA LEU A 46 9.53 -0.09 11.96
C LEU A 46 9.16 1.40 11.98
N GLY A 47 8.84 1.92 13.17
CA GLY A 47 8.44 3.32 13.37
C GLY A 47 6.92 3.51 13.30
N ALA A 48 6.29 3.13 12.20
CA ALA A 48 4.82 3.11 12.06
C ALA A 48 4.32 1.71 11.69
N THR A 49 3.03 1.45 11.87
CA THR A 49 2.40 0.20 11.47
C THR A 49 2.36 0.06 9.95
N VAL A 50 2.68 -1.14 9.45
CA VAL A 50 2.50 -1.47 8.02
C VAL A 50 1.01 -1.67 7.76
N GLY A 51 0.53 -1.33 6.57
CA GLY A 51 -0.89 -1.40 6.23
C GLY A 51 -1.72 -0.32 6.94
N SER A 52 -1.17 0.89 7.10
CA SER A 52 -1.85 2.02 7.73
C SER A 52 -1.93 3.24 6.80
N VAL A 53 -2.99 4.03 6.97
CA VAL A 53 -3.14 5.36 6.39
C VAL A 53 -3.02 6.37 7.53
N ILE A 54 -2.00 7.22 7.45
CA ILE A 54 -1.64 8.18 8.49
C ILE A 54 -1.73 9.59 7.90
N PRO A 55 -2.88 10.28 8.00
CA PRO A 55 -3.05 11.61 7.47
C PRO A 55 -2.43 12.65 8.41
N THR A 56 -1.62 13.55 7.85
CA THR A 56 -0.89 14.59 8.59
C THR A 56 -1.25 15.98 8.09
N LEU A 57 -1.29 16.97 8.98
CA LEU A 57 -1.45 18.39 8.65
C LEU A 57 -0.15 19.13 8.94
N GLY A 58 0.47 19.68 7.90
CA GLY A 58 1.67 20.52 8.03
C GLY A 58 2.91 19.79 8.53
N ALA A 59 2.92 18.46 8.52
CA ALA A 59 4.02 17.61 8.98
C ALA A 59 4.29 16.47 7.99
N ILE A 60 5.52 15.95 7.99
CA ILE A 60 5.90 14.74 7.27
C ILE A 60 6.54 13.80 8.29
N ILE A 61 6.20 12.52 8.23
CA ILE A 61 6.77 11.47 9.09
C ILE A 61 7.55 10.49 8.19
N PRO A 62 8.88 10.67 7.98
CA PRO A 62 9.64 9.81 7.08
C PRO A 62 9.57 8.32 7.44
N ALA A 63 9.56 7.99 8.74
CA ALA A 63 9.44 6.62 9.22
C ALA A 63 8.09 5.97 8.87
N ALA A 64 7.04 6.75 8.61
CA ALA A 64 5.72 6.23 8.21
C ALA A 64 5.62 5.91 6.71
N VAL A 65 6.57 6.37 5.89
CA VAL A 65 6.61 6.07 4.45
C VAL A 65 7.13 4.64 4.20
N GLY A 66 8.01 4.16 5.08
CA GLY A 66 8.72 2.89 4.92
C GLY A 66 10.14 3.07 4.40
N VAL A 67 10.96 2.03 4.61
CA VAL A 67 12.39 2.03 4.23
C VAL A 67 12.57 1.91 2.72
N ASP A 68 11.68 1.18 2.04
CA ASP A 68 11.68 1.02 0.58
C ASP A 68 10.68 2.00 -0.06
N ILE A 69 11.14 3.23 -0.29
CA ILE A 69 10.29 4.32 -0.81
C ILE A 69 9.95 4.03 -2.27
N GLY A 70 8.65 3.98 -2.56
CA GLY A 70 8.15 3.64 -3.88
C GLY A 70 7.95 2.14 -4.09
N CYS A 71 8.02 1.33 -3.02
CA CYS A 71 7.57 -0.04 -3.08
C CYS A 71 6.08 -0.08 -3.52
N GLY A 72 5.78 -0.99 -4.44
CA GLY A 72 4.47 -1.04 -5.06
C GLY A 72 4.44 -2.00 -6.23
N MET A 73 3.23 -2.19 -6.77
CA MET A 73 2.99 -3.11 -7.87
C MET A 73 2.54 -2.35 -9.10
N ILE A 74 3.05 -2.75 -10.27
CA ILE A 74 2.57 -2.29 -11.58
C ILE A 74 2.00 -3.51 -12.29
N ALA A 75 0.76 -3.41 -12.75
CA ALA A 75 0.12 -4.42 -13.59
C ALA A 75 -0.09 -3.85 -14.99
N VAL A 76 0.31 -4.60 -16.01
CA VAL A 76 0.08 -4.26 -17.43
C VAL A 76 -0.89 -5.28 -18.00
N ARG A 77 -2.00 -4.78 -18.56
CA ARG A 77 -2.96 -5.64 -19.27
C ARG A 77 -2.35 -6.10 -20.59
N THR A 78 -2.26 -7.40 -20.77
CA THR A 78 -1.83 -8.03 -22.02
C THR A 78 -3.04 -8.43 -22.87
N GLN A 79 -2.79 -8.77 -24.12
CA GLN A 79 -3.77 -9.33 -25.06
C GLN A 79 -4.01 -10.84 -24.90
N TYR A 80 -3.22 -11.51 -24.05
CA TYR A 80 -3.22 -12.97 -23.91
C TYR A 80 -4.20 -13.43 -22.83
N ALA A 81 -4.88 -14.54 -23.08
CA ALA A 81 -5.73 -15.25 -22.14
C ALA A 81 -4.96 -16.40 -21.45
N THR A 82 -5.55 -16.98 -20.40
CA THR A 82 -4.91 -18.05 -19.61
C THR A 82 -4.48 -19.26 -20.45
N HIS A 83 -5.22 -19.61 -21.51
CA HIS A 83 -4.89 -20.74 -22.38
C HIS A 83 -3.77 -20.43 -23.39
N ASP A 84 -3.45 -19.14 -23.61
CA ASP A 84 -2.31 -18.72 -24.43
C ASP A 84 -0.99 -18.85 -23.64
N LEU A 85 -1.07 -19.07 -22.32
CA LEU A 85 0.08 -19.22 -21.46
C LEU A 85 0.56 -20.68 -21.46
N PRO A 86 1.88 -20.93 -21.53
CA PRO A 86 2.42 -22.27 -21.41
C PRO A 86 2.06 -22.89 -20.05
N GLY A 87 1.77 -24.20 -20.04
CA GLY A 87 1.39 -24.93 -18.82
C GLY A 87 2.50 -24.94 -17.76
N ASP A 88 3.76 -24.86 -18.19
CA ASP A 88 4.91 -24.58 -17.33
C ASP A 88 5.17 -23.07 -17.29
N ARG A 89 5.01 -22.48 -16.10
CA ARG A 89 5.14 -21.03 -15.84
C ARG A 89 6.57 -20.64 -15.45
N ALA A 90 7.46 -21.60 -15.21
CA ALA A 90 8.84 -21.33 -14.82
C ALA A 90 9.69 -20.62 -15.90
N PRO A 91 9.58 -20.96 -17.21
CA PRO A 91 10.41 -20.33 -18.23
C PRO A 91 9.89 -18.97 -18.71
N SER A 92 8.58 -18.79 -18.81
CA SER A 92 7.94 -17.55 -19.32
C SER A 92 8.02 -16.36 -18.32
N ALA A 93 8.11 -16.65 -17.02
CA ALA A 93 8.37 -15.64 -15.99
C ALA A 93 9.83 -15.14 -15.96
N THR A 94 10.77 -15.89 -16.57
CA THR A 94 12.20 -15.62 -16.50
C THR A 94 12.68 -14.67 -17.60
N GLY A 95 12.15 -14.80 -18.82
CA GLY A 95 12.51 -13.94 -19.96
C GLY A 95 11.99 -12.50 -19.87
N SER A 96 10.85 -12.26 -19.20
CA SER A 96 10.33 -10.91 -18.97
C SER A 96 11.09 -10.18 -17.86
N ARG A 97 11.51 -10.88 -16.79
CA ARG A 97 12.28 -10.31 -15.66
C ARG A 97 13.65 -9.79 -16.07
N SER A 98 14.34 -10.48 -16.98
CA SER A 98 15.70 -10.09 -17.42
C SER A 98 15.73 -8.85 -18.34
N SER A 99 14.58 -8.45 -18.89
CA SER A 99 14.45 -7.32 -19.82
C SER A 99 13.95 -6.01 -19.17
N THR A 100 13.88 -5.96 -17.84
CA THR A 100 13.45 -4.76 -17.11
C THR A 100 14.42 -3.61 -17.42
N SER A 101 14.06 -2.77 -18.38
CA SER A 101 14.83 -1.58 -18.74
C SER A 101 14.98 -0.69 -17.51
N PRO A 102 16.19 -0.17 -17.19
CA PRO A 102 16.39 0.73 -16.06
C PRO A 102 15.70 2.09 -16.22
N SER A 103 14.97 2.30 -17.32
CA SER A 103 14.26 3.54 -17.63
C SER A 103 12.75 3.48 -17.33
N LEU A 104 12.41 3.35 -16.05
CA LEU A 104 11.02 3.57 -15.57
C LEU A 104 10.49 5.00 -15.85
N GLY A 105 11.33 5.93 -16.33
CA GLY A 105 10.95 7.30 -16.66
C GLY A 105 10.03 7.48 -17.89
N SER A 106 9.78 6.44 -18.69
CA SER A 106 8.89 6.55 -19.88
C SER A 106 7.45 6.08 -19.65
N CYS A 107 7.22 5.18 -18.68
CA CYS A 107 5.89 4.60 -18.43
C CYS A 107 4.92 5.60 -17.75
N ALA A 108 5.45 6.63 -17.08
CA ALA A 108 4.65 7.66 -16.41
C ALA A 108 3.80 8.53 -17.38
N ARG A 109 4.07 8.53 -18.69
CA ARG A 109 3.37 9.39 -19.66
C ARG A 109 2.00 8.89 -20.13
N ALA A 110 1.62 7.65 -19.84
CA ALA A 110 0.36 7.05 -20.31
C ALA A 110 -0.72 6.92 -19.22
N TRP A 111 -0.51 7.51 -18.04
CA TRP A 111 -1.54 7.60 -17.00
C TRP A 111 -2.56 8.69 -17.35
N THR A 112 -3.42 8.43 -18.33
CA THR A 112 -4.78 9.00 -18.24
C THR A 112 -5.46 8.28 -17.09
N CYS A 113 -5.44 8.91 -15.92
CA CYS A 113 -6.31 8.59 -14.80
C CYS A 113 -7.75 8.78 -15.30
N ARG A 114 -8.34 7.74 -15.88
CA ARG A 114 -9.80 7.66 -15.99
C ARG A 114 -10.27 7.52 -14.56
N THR A 115 -10.81 8.61 -14.02
CA THR A 115 -11.48 8.67 -12.73
C THR A 115 -12.34 7.41 -12.56
N ALA A 116 -11.96 6.54 -11.63
CA ALA A 116 -12.88 5.58 -11.08
C ALA A 116 -13.92 6.41 -10.31
N THR A 117 -15.05 6.68 -10.96
CA THR A 117 -16.24 7.17 -10.26
C THR A 117 -16.68 6.03 -9.35
N TRP A 118 -16.39 6.15 -8.06
CA TRP A 118 -17.00 5.33 -7.05
C TRP A 118 -18.50 5.65 -7.04
N PRO A 119 -19.41 4.67 -7.20
CA PRO A 119 -20.82 4.93 -7.00
C PRO A 119 -21.03 5.37 -5.55
N THR A 120 -21.71 6.50 -5.37
CA THR A 120 -22.21 7.02 -4.10
C THR A 120 -23.22 6.07 -3.47
#